data_AF-A0A7Y5E0W6-F1
#
_entry.id   AF-A0A7Y5E0W6-F1
#
_cell.length_a   1.000
_cell.length_b   1.000
_cell.length_c   1.000
_cell.angle_alpha   90.00
_cell.angle_beta   90.00
_cell.angle_gamma   90.00
#
_symmetry.space_group_name_H-M   'P 1'
#
loop_
_entity.id
_entity.type
_entity.pdbx_description
1 polymer ?
#
loop_
_entity_poly.entity_id
_entity_poly.type
_entity_poly.pdbx_seq_one_letter_code
_entity_poly.pdbx_strand_id
1 'polypeptide(L)'
;MRIKLESAGAKDSPDVRLRFDLGEVYEHVSMHSAAIDVLSKALRIAPDHPAAEDAWLELAYAYAKSDRPQEERNAYAEYLKRAVSPLSRTTAELNMAEADMRLGNLKEAIVGYREAFEHAAQYSYATAETATLAVWGLAVALDRYGDPTGAAKETERALGLDAGMRLIGHGQNVFFVPPYERYWYLGLGSLTEARLAKKPAERAAAFARAEAIWKAYVAEAKPDDRWLAQAKVHLVLAAREAKKTRGALPAVPESDDEAPL
;
A
#
# COMPACT_ATOMS: atom_id res chain seq x y z
N MET A 1 17.83 4.70 22.99
CA MET A 1 18.65 5.68 22.23
C MET A 1 18.09 7.10 22.34
N ARG A 2 16.79 7.33 22.06
CA ARG A 2 16.12 8.65 22.06
C ARG A 2 16.51 9.61 23.19
N ILE A 3 16.27 9.22 24.45
CA ILE A 3 16.54 10.07 25.63
C ILE A 3 17.99 10.55 25.67
N LYS A 4 18.95 9.71 25.26
CA LYS A 4 20.37 10.09 25.25
C LYS A 4 20.63 11.20 24.22
N LEU A 5 20.15 11.03 22.98
CA LEU A 5 20.29 12.04 21.91
C LEU A 5 19.56 13.35 22.26
N GLU A 6 18.35 13.26 22.81
CA GLU A 6 17.60 14.43 23.29
C GLU A 6 18.36 15.18 24.38
N SER A 7 18.87 14.46 25.40
CA SER A 7 19.64 15.05 26.50
C SER A 7 20.97 15.65 26.06
N ALA A 8 21.55 15.15 24.97
CA ALA A 8 22.76 15.68 24.37
C ALA A 8 22.51 16.90 23.46
N GLY A 9 21.26 17.38 23.33
CA GLY A 9 20.92 18.50 22.45
C GLY A 9 21.07 18.17 20.96
N ALA A 10 20.93 16.90 20.58
CA ALA A 10 21.19 16.43 19.21
C ALA A 10 20.38 17.21 18.15
N LYS A 11 19.15 17.61 18.47
CA LYS A 11 18.27 18.40 17.60
C LYS A 11 18.94 19.68 17.05
N ASP A 12 19.71 20.36 17.89
CA ASP A 12 20.33 21.65 17.56
C ASP A 12 21.86 21.54 17.42
N SER A 13 22.42 20.35 17.58
CA SER A 13 23.86 20.08 17.48
C SER A 13 24.46 20.61 16.17
N PRO A 14 25.64 21.26 16.18
CA PRO A 14 26.32 21.65 14.94
C PRO A 14 26.78 20.44 14.11
N ASP A 15 26.93 19.27 14.74
CA ASP A 15 27.17 18.01 14.03
C ASP A 15 25.86 17.47 13.47
N VAL A 16 25.70 17.54 12.15
CA VAL A 16 24.47 17.13 11.45
C VAL A 16 24.18 15.63 11.62
N ARG A 17 25.18 14.79 11.88
CA ARG A 17 25.01 13.35 12.09
C ARG A 17 24.13 13.06 13.29
N LEU A 18 24.29 13.82 14.38
CA LEU A 18 23.44 13.69 15.56
C LEU A 18 21.97 14.04 15.28
N ARG A 19 21.70 14.94 14.33
CA ARG A 19 20.35 15.26 13.89
C ARG A 19 19.77 14.14 13.03
N PHE A 20 20.57 13.54 12.15
CA PHE A 20 20.17 12.36 11.38
C PHE A 20 19.83 11.19 12.31
N ASP A 21 20.71 10.85 13.25
CA ASP A 21 20.49 9.78 14.24
C ASP A 21 19.21 10.03 15.08
N LEU A 22 18.98 11.28 15.49
CA LEU A 22 17.78 11.63 16.26
C LEU A 22 16.52 11.49 15.40
N GLY A 23 16.59 11.91 14.14
CA GLY A 23 15.49 11.79 13.20
C GLY A 23 15.10 10.35 12.90
N GLU A 24 16.08 9.47 12.64
CA GLU A 24 15.88 8.03 12.49
C GLU A 24 15.23 7.43 13.74
N VAL A 25 15.76 7.75 14.93
CA VAL A 25 15.17 7.27 16.18
C VAL A 25 13.73 7.74 16.35
N TYR A 26 13.41 8.98 15.97
CA TYR A 26 12.03 9.46 15.99
C TYR A 26 11.12 8.69 15.03
N GLU A 27 11.59 8.36 13.84
CA GLU A 27 10.84 7.54 12.89
C GLU A 27 10.53 6.16 13.50
N HIS A 28 11.56 5.46 13.99
CA HIS A 28 11.44 4.12 14.56
C HIS A 28 10.53 4.02 15.79
N VAL A 29 10.29 5.13 16.50
CA VAL A 29 9.30 5.20 17.60
C VAL A 29 7.99 5.88 17.21
N SER A 30 7.71 5.95 15.90
CA SER A 30 6.50 6.50 15.29
C SER A 30 6.23 7.98 15.58
N MET A 31 7.27 8.75 15.90
CA MET A 31 7.20 10.20 16.09
C MET A 31 7.43 10.93 14.74
N HIS A 32 6.62 10.62 13.72
CA HIS A 32 6.83 11.05 12.33
C HIS A 32 6.95 12.57 12.17
N SER A 33 6.12 13.36 12.87
CA SER A 33 6.21 14.82 12.82
C SER A 33 7.53 15.37 13.39
N ALA A 34 8.07 14.72 14.43
CA ALA A 34 9.36 15.10 15.00
C ALA A 34 10.52 14.66 14.09
N ALA A 35 10.43 13.48 13.48
CA ALA A 35 11.37 13.03 12.46
C ALA A 35 11.41 14.01 11.27
N ILE A 36 10.25 14.41 10.74
CA ILE A 36 10.15 15.42 9.67
C ILE A 36 10.81 16.74 10.10
N ASP A 37 10.51 17.26 11.30
CA ASP A 37 11.05 18.53 11.78
C ASP A 37 12.59 18.51 11.82
N VAL A 38 13.18 17.44 12.36
CA VAL A 38 14.63 17.33 12.52
C VAL A 38 15.32 17.02 11.19
N LEU A 39 14.87 15.99 10.47
CA LEU A 39 15.51 15.51 9.25
C LEU A 39 15.43 16.56 8.13
N SER A 40 14.25 17.17 7.90
CA SER A 40 14.11 18.16 6.81
C SER A 40 14.97 19.42 7.02
N LYS A 41 15.22 19.81 8.28
CA LYS A 41 16.14 20.91 8.60
C LYS A 41 17.60 20.49 8.42
N ALA A 42 17.96 19.31 8.90
CA ALA A 42 19.32 18.77 8.78
C ALA A 42 19.74 18.57 7.32
N LEU A 43 18.86 17.97 6.52
CA LEU A 43 19.07 17.71 5.09
C LEU A 43 19.09 18.98 4.23
N ARG A 44 18.48 20.08 4.68
CA ARG A 44 18.63 21.39 4.03
C ARG A 44 20.03 21.99 4.23
N ILE A 45 20.65 21.70 5.37
CA ILE A 45 22.00 22.20 5.72
C ILE A 45 23.06 21.37 5.01
N ALA A 46 22.91 20.04 5.00
CA ALA A 46 23.92 19.13 4.47
C ALA A 46 23.28 18.01 3.60
N PRO A 47 22.67 18.34 2.45
CA PRO A 47 21.96 17.38 1.60
C PRO A 47 22.87 16.29 1.00
N ASP A 48 24.15 16.62 0.82
CA ASP A 48 25.17 15.76 0.20
C ASP A 48 26.16 15.18 1.23
N HIS A 49 25.83 15.27 2.52
CA HIS A 49 26.65 14.65 3.56
C HIS A 49 26.70 13.12 3.35
N PRO A 50 27.84 12.43 3.57
CA PRO A 50 27.93 10.98 3.37
C PRO A 50 26.91 10.15 4.16
N ALA A 51 26.49 10.64 5.32
CA ALA A 51 25.45 10.02 6.17
C ALA A 51 24.01 10.49 5.86
N ALA A 52 23.79 11.22 4.77
CA ALA A 52 22.46 11.74 4.42
C ALA A 52 21.57 10.68 3.75
N GLU A 53 22.13 9.58 3.23
CA GLU A 53 21.37 8.52 2.55
C GLU A 53 20.22 7.99 3.42
N ASP A 54 20.52 7.45 4.60
CA ASP A 54 19.50 6.90 5.51
C ASP A 54 18.54 8.00 6.00
N ALA A 55 19.04 9.22 6.24
CA ALA A 55 18.20 10.35 6.61
C ALA A 55 17.14 10.71 5.54
N TRP A 56 17.47 10.60 4.25
CA TRP A 56 16.49 10.78 3.18
C TRP A 56 15.44 9.66 3.16
N LEU A 57 15.85 8.41 3.43
CA LEU A 57 14.94 7.27 3.51
C LEU A 57 13.94 7.42 4.66
N GLU A 58 14.44 7.73 5.86
CA GLU A 58 13.61 7.94 7.05
C GLU A 58 12.67 9.14 6.89
N LEU A 59 13.14 10.21 6.23
CA LEU A 59 12.29 11.35 5.91
C LEU A 59 11.17 10.97 4.94
N ALA A 60 11.44 10.12 3.94
CA ALA A 60 10.43 9.62 3.02
C ALA A 60 9.36 8.79 3.76
N TYR A 61 9.77 7.86 4.64
CA TYR A 61 8.83 7.09 5.47
C TYR A 61 7.99 7.98 6.37
N ALA A 62 8.60 8.99 7.00
CA ALA A 62 7.88 9.91 7.87
C ALA A 62 6.85 10.74 7.08
N TYR A 63 7.17 11.18 5.85
CA TYR A 63 6.21 11.84 4.97
C TYR A 63 5.08 10.91 4.51
N ALA A 64 5.40 9.66 4.17
CA ALA A 64 4.42 8.65 3.79
C ALA A 64 3.36 8.47 4.90
N LYS A 65 3.81 8.19 6.12
CA LYS A 65 2.97 7.99 7.31
C LYS A 65 2.24 9.25 7.78
N SER A 66 2.65 10.42 7.30
CA SER A 66 2.01 11.72 7.59
C SER A 66 1.07 12.22 6.49
N ASP A 67 0.72 11.37 5.52
CA ASP A 67 -0.13 11.71 4.38
C ASP A 67 0.40 12.87 3.51
N ARG A 68 1.72 12.90 3.27
CA ARG A 68 2.42 13.95 2.49
C ARG A 68 3.10 13.37 1.24
N PRO A 69 2.32 12.94 0.23
CA PRO A 69 2.85 12.14 -0.87
C PRO A 69 3.80 12.93 -1.81
N GLN A 70 3.66 14.25 -1.91
CA GLN A 70 4.56 15.06 -2.74
C GLN A 70 5.97 15.13 -2.13
N GLU A 71 6.05 15.34 -0.82
CA GLU A 71 7.31 15.40 -0.09
C GLU A 71 7.93 14.01 0.09
N GLU A 72 7.12 12.97 0.32
CA GLU A 72 7.52 11.57 0.29
C GLU A 72 8.24 11.23 -1.03
N ARG A 73 7.58 11.50 -2.16
CA ARG A 73 8.15 11.27 -3.49
C ARG A 73 9.48 12.00 -3.69
N ASN A 74 9.56 13.26 -3.27
CA ASN A 74 10.78 14.05 -3.39
C ASN A 74 11.92 13.49 -2.53
N ALA A 75 11.62 13.04 -1.31
CA ALA A 75 12.60 12.41 -0.42
C ALA A 75 13.10 11.07 -0.98
N TYR A 76 12.21 10.23 -1.53
CA TYR A 76 12.62 9.01 -2.23
C TYR A 76 13.50 9.31 -3.45
N ALA A 77 13.19 10.35 -4.23
CA ALA A 77 14.03 10.75 -5.35
C ALA A 77 15.45 11.16 -4.90
N GLU A 78 15.59 11.84 -3.76
CA GLU A 78 16.92 12.14 -3.17
C GLU A 78 17.62 10.89 -2.65
N TYR A 79 16.91 9.98 -1.98
CA TYR A 79 17.43 8.70 -1.53
C TYR A 79 17.98 7.88 -2.71
N LEU A 80 17.18 7.71 -3.77
CA LEU A 80 17.51 6.88 -4.94
C LEU A 80 18.70 7.41 -5.76
N LYS A 81 19.09 8.68 -5.63
CA LYS A 81 20.33 9.21 -6.22
C LYS A 81 21.59 8.64 -5.56
N ARG A 82 21.46 8.21 -4.31
CA ARG A 82 22.57 7.82 -3.42
C ARG A 82 22.56 6.33 -3.08
N ALA A 83 21.38 5.71 -3.10
CA ALA A 83 21.15 4.32 -2.73
C ALA A 83 22.02 3.33 -3.53
N VAL A 84 22.90 2.63 -2.83
CA VAL A 84 23.78 1.58 -3.40
C VAL A 84 23.26 0.17 -3.20
N SER A 85 22.48 -0.07 -2.14
CA SER A 85 21.90 -1.38 -1.82
C SER A 85 20.76 -1.69 -2.79
N PRO A 86 20.87 -2.75 -3.62
CA PRO A 86 19.80 -3.07 -4.56
C PRO A 86 18.47 -3.44 -3.88
N LEU A 87 18.55 -4.07 -2.70
CA LEU A 87 17.38 -4.45 -1.92
C LEU A 87 16.61 -3.21 -1.44
N SER A 88 17.31 -2.30 -0.75
CA SER A 88 16.72 -1.06 -0.22
C SER A 88 16.24 -0.14 -1.35
N ARG A 89 16.99 -0.10 -2.45
CA ARG A 89 16.63 0.64 -3.65
C ARG A 89 15.31 0.16 -4.25
N THR A 90 15.14 -1.16 -4.42
CA THR A 90 13.92 -1.73 -5.03
C THR A 90 12.68 -1.42 -4.18
N THR A 91 12.79 -1.47 -2.85
CA THR A 91 11.69 -1.09 -1.95
C THR A 91 11.39 0.41 -2.01
N ALA A 92 12.41 1.26 -2.14
CA ALA A 92 12.19 2.70 -2.33
C ALA A 92 11.56 3.03 -3.69
N GLU A 93 11.91 2.29 -4.76
CA GLU A 93 11.27 2.42 -6.08
C GLU A 93 9.78 2.05 -6.01
N LEU A 94 9.44 0.95 -5.34
CA LEU A 94 8.05 0.57 -5.04
C LEU A 94 7.29 1.69 -4.31
N ASN A 95 7.85 2.20 -3.22
CA ASN A 95 7.18 3.21 -2.40
C ASN A 95 7.08 4.57 -3.10
N MET A 96 8.04 4.92 -3.95
CA MET A 96 7.94 6.10 -4.80
C MET A 96 6.79 5.97 -5.82
N ALA A 97 6.56 4.77 -6.37
CA ALA A 97 5.41 4.49 -7.23
C ALA A 97 4.07 4.61 -6.47
N GLU A 98 4.02 4.20 -5.20
CA GLU A 98 2.88 4.42 -4.31
C GLU A 98 2.61 5.91 -4.08
N ALA A 99 3.67 6.69 -3.84
CA ALA A 99 3.55 8.14 -3.71
C ALA A 99 3.01 8.78 -5.00
N ASP A 100 3.48 8.34 -6.17
CA ASP A 100 2.96 8.75 -7.47
C ASP A 100 1.48 8.38 -7.65
N MET A 101 1.06 7.18 -7.23
CA MET A 101 -0.34 6.77 -7.26
C MET A 101 -1.21 7.65 -6.36
N ARG A 102 -0.74 7.98 -5.15
CA ARG A 102 -1.47 8.87 -4.21
C ARG A 102 -1.56 10.31 -4.71
N LEU A 103 -0.57 10.79 -5.47
CA LEU A 103 -0.65 12.06 -6.22
C LEU A 103 -1.56 11.95 -7.45
N GLY A 104 -1.93 10.73 -7.85
CA GLY A 104 -2.65 10.36 -9.06
C GLY A 104 -1.85 10.59 -10.35
N ASN A 105 -0.52 10.57 -10.25
CA ASN A 105 0.40 10.43 -11.36
C ASN A 105 0.40 8.96 -11.82
N LEU A 106 -0.76 8.51 -12.33
CA LEU A 106 -1.01 7.09 -12.52
C LEU A 106 -0.12 6.43 -13.57
N LYS A 107 0.33 7.18 -14.59
CA LYS A 107 1.24 6.65 -15.62
C LYS A 107 2.60 6.37 -15.03
N GLU A 108 3.10 7.29 -14.21
CA GLU A 108 4.36 7.20 -13.49
C GLU A 108 4.29 6.05 -12.47
N ALA A 109 3.19 5.94 -11.73
CA ALA A 109 2.96 4.83 -10.80
C ALA A 109 2.97 3.47 -11.53
N ILE A 110 2.26 3.33 -12.65
CA ILE A 110 2.24 2.09 -13.45
C ILE A 110 3.65 1.70 -13.92
N VAL A 111 4.43 2.67 -14.42
CA VAL A 111 5.82 2.41 -14.82
C VAL A 111 6.67 2.01 -13.61
N GLY A 112 6.59 2.77 -12.51
CA GLY A 112 7.37 2.52 -11.31
C GLY A 112 7.09 1.16 -10.68
N TYR A 113 5.82 0.72 -10.58
CA TYR A 113 5.51 -0.61 -10.08
C TYR A 113 6.04 -1.74 -10.99
N ARG A 114 6.02 -1.55 -12.32
CA ARG A 114 6.61 -2.52 -13.25
C ARG A 114 8.12 -2.62 -13.05
N GLU A 115 8.80 -1.47 -12.98
CA GLU A 115 10.25 -1.43 -12.76
C GLU A 115 10.63 -2.04 -11.40
N ALA A 116 9.92 -1.68 -10.32
CA ALA A 116 10.14 -2.26 -9.00
C ALA A 116 9.93 -3.78 -8.98
N PHE A 117 8.92 -4.29 -9.70
CA PHE A 117 8.72 -5.73 -9.85
C PHE A 117 9.89 -6.39 -10.60
N GLU A 118 10.30 -5.85 -11.74
CA GLU A 118 11.38 -6.42 -12.56
C GLU A 118 12.72 -6.40 -11.81
N HIS A 119 13.02 -5.34 -11.06
CA HIS A 119 14.20 -5.28 -10.21
C HIS A 119 14.12 -6.27 -9.05
N ALA A 120 12.97 -6.37 -8.36
CA ALA A 120 12.79 -7.35 -7.29
C ALA A 120 12.99 -8.79 -7.80
N ALA A 121 12.42 -9.12 -8.96
CA ALA A 121 12.53 -10.46 -9.55
C ALA A 121 14.00 -10.90 -9.80
N GLN A 122 14.94 -9.96 -9.95
CA GLN A 122 16.36 -10.26 -10.12
C GLN A 122 17.06 -10.69 -8.83
N TYR A 123 16.56 -10.29 -7.66
CA TYR A 123 17.21 -10.48 -6.36
C TYR A 123 16.62 -11.64 -5.52
N SER A 124 15.83 -12.53 -6.14
CA SER A 124 15.33 -13.78 -5.52
C SER A 124 14.46 -13.55 -4.27
N TYR A 125 14.41 -14.53 -3.36
CA TYR A 125 13.58 -14.56 -2.14
C TYR A 125 13.70 -13.30 -1.27
N ALA A 126 14.86 -12.63 -1.28
CA ALA A 126 15.13 -11.44 -0.46
C ALA A 126 14.20 -10.24 -0.76
N THR A 127 13.58 -10.21 -1.94
CA THR A 127 12.64 -9.15 -2.34
C THR A 127 11.27 -9.69 -2.75
N ALA A 128 10.94 -10.93 -2.38
CA ALA A 128 9.67 -11.55 -2.74
C ALA A 128 8.46 -10.74 -2.24
N GLU A 129 8.57 -10.13 -1.05
CA GLU A 129 7.56 -9.22 -0.50
C GLU A 129 7.40 -7.97 -1.37
N THR A 130 8.51 -7.30 -1.71
CA THR A 130 8.53 -6.11 -2.58
C THR A 130 7.96 -6.42 -3.97
N ALA A 131 8.33 -7.55 -4.58
CA ALA A 131 7.78 -7.97 -5.86
C ALA A 131 6.25 -8.17 -5.76
N THR A 132 5.79 -8.81 -4.70
CA THR A 132 4.36 -9.07 -4.48
C THR A 132 3.57 -7.77 -4.29
N LEU A 133 4.09 -6.85 -3.48
CA LEU A 133 3.49 -5.52 -3.28
C LEU A 133 3.51 -4.69 -4.57
N ALA A 134 4.55 -4.80 -5.40
CA ALA A 134 4.61 -4.12 -6.69
C ALA A 134 3.49 -4.58 -7.63
N VAL A 135 3.19 -5.88 -7.67
CA VAL A 135 2.08 -6.41 -8.49
C VAL A 135 0.72 -5.95 -7.93
N TRP A 136 0.56 -5.94 -6.61
CA TRP A 136 -0.64 -5.41 -5.96
C TRP A 136 -0.86 -3.92 -6.29
N GLY A 137 0.18 -3.09 -6.13
CA GLY A 137 0.14 -1.66 -6.46
C GLY A 137 -0.14 -1.42 -7.94
N LEU A 138 0.50 -2.20 -8.83
CA LEU A 138 0.24 -2.14 -10.27
C LEU A 138 -1.23 -2.45 -10.61
N ALA A 139 -1.82 -3.45 -9.98
CA ALA A 139 -3.23 -3.80 -10.19
C ALA A 139 -4.16 -2.63 -9.80
N VAL A 140 -3.89 -1.97 -8.67
CA VAL A 140 -4.65 -0.80 -8.22
C VAL A 140 -4.43 0.40 -9.14
N ALA A 141 -3.20 0.69 -9.53
CA ALA A 141 -2.87 1.80 -10.41
C ALA A 141 -3.52 1.65 -11.79
N LEU A 142 -3.51 0.43 -12.36
CA LEU A 142 -4.19 0.12 -13.62
C LEU A 142 -5.71 0.31 -13.52
N ASP A 143 -6.31 -0.13 -12.42
CA ASP A 143 -7.74 0.06 -12.20
C ASP A 143 -8.08 1.56 -12.15
N ARG A 144 -7.38 2.33 -11.31
CA ARG A 144 -7.53 3.79 -11.19
C ARG A 144 -7.26 4.53 -12.50
N TYR A 145 -6.40 3.98 -13.35
CA TYR A 145 -6.09 4.54 -14.67
C TYR A 145 -7.20 4.29 -15.70
N GLY A 146 -8.13 3.38 -15.39
CA GLY A 146 -9.22 3.00 -16.30
C GLY A 146 -8.88 1.81 -17.19
N ASP A 147 -7.91 0.97 -16.82
CA ASP A 147 -7.61 -0.31 -17.46
C ASP A 147 -8.07 -1.50 -16.59
N PRO A 148 -9.38 -1.81 -16.57
CA PRO A 148 -9.90 -2.90 -15.74
C PRO A 148 -9.43 -4.29 -16.20
N THR A 149 -9.04 -4.45 -17.46
CA THR A 149 -8.52 -5.71 -17.99
C THR A 149 -7.10 -5.95 -17.49
N GLY A 150 -6.23 -4.94 -17.60
CA GLY A 150 -4.89 -4.98 -17.02
C GLY A 150 -4.94 -5.16 -15.50
N ALA A 151 -5.81 -4.41 -14.82
CA ALA A 151 -6.01 -4.56 -13.38
C ALA A 151 -6.40 -5.97 -12.96
N ALA A 152 -7.37 -6.59 -13.64
CA ALA A 152 -7.79 -7.97 -13.34
C ALA A 152 -6.64 -8.98 -13.55
N LYS A 153 -5.87 -8.82 -14.64
CA LYS A 153 -4.72 -9.68 -14.93
C LYS A 153 -3.65 -9.58 -13.83
N GLU A 154 -3.28 -8.38 -13.43
CA GLU A 154 -2.26 -8.20 -12.38
C GLU A 154 -2.81 -8.57 -11.00
N THR A 155 -4.11 -8.42 -10.74
CA THR A 155 -4.74 -8.91 -9.51
C THR A 155 -4.67 -10.44 -9.42
N GLU A 156 -4.94 -11.15 -10.52
CA GLU A 156 -4.80 -12.61 -10.57
C GLU A 156 -3.35 -13.04 -10.32
N ARG A 157 -2.38 -12.32 -10.91
CA ARG A 157 -0.96 -12.53 -10.65
C ARG A 157 -0.61 -12.31 -9.17
N ALA A 158 -1.09 -11.21 -8.57
CA ALA A 158 -0.87 -10.90 -7.17
C ALA A 158 -1.46 -11.98 -6.25
N LEU A 159 -2.67 -12.48 -6.53
CA LEU A 159 -3.26 -13.59 -5.77
C LEU A 159 -2.46 -14.89 -5.87
N GLY A 160 -1.75 -15.11 -6.98
CA GLY A 160 -0.81 -16.23 -7.13
C GLY A 160 0.44 -16.09 -6.27
N LEU A 161 0.88 -14.87 -5.96
CA LEU A 161 2.03 -14.57 -5.11
C LEU A 161 1.64 -14.46 -3.62
N ASP A 162 0.44 -13.94 -3.35
CA ASP A 162 -0.11 -13.64 -2.02
C ASP A 162 -1.45 -14.34 -1.81
N ALA A 163 -1.40 -15.66 -1.67
CA ALA A 163 -2.60 -16.48 -1.49
C ALA A 163 -3.38 -16.04 -0.24
N GLY A 164 -4.65 -15.68 -0.43
CA GLY A 164 -5.50 -15.18 0.63
C GLY A 164 -5.22 -13.74 1.04
N MET A 165 -4.49 -12.96 0.24
CA MET A 165 -4.22 -11.54 0.45
C MET A 165 -3.57 -11.28 1.82
N ARG A 166 -2.68 -12.17 2.28
CA ARG A 166 -2.10 -12.14 3.61
C ARG A 166 -1.22 -10.91 3.80
N LEU A 167 -0.46 -10.56 2.78
CA LEU A 167 0.48 -9.44 2.84
C LEU A 167 -0.26 -8.11 2.92
N ILE A 168 -1.19 -7.85 1.99
CA ILE A 168 -2.00 -6.62 1.99
C ILE A 168 -3.05 -6.58 3.11
N GLY A 169 -3.46 -7.74 3.64
CA GLY A 169 -4.44 -7.84 4.71
C GLY A 169 -3.83 -7.68 6.11
N HIS A 170 -2.67 -8.31 6.34
CA HIS A 170 -2.10 -8.55 7.67
C HIS A 170 -0.56 -8.41 7.75
N GLY A 171 0.11 -7.94 6.70
CA GLY A 171 1.55 -7.72 6.70
C GLY A 171 1.95 -6.68 7.75
N GLN A 172 2.88 -7.02 8.63
CA GLN A 172 3.28 -6.13 9.74
C GLN A 172 3.99 -4.85 9.26
N ASN A 173 4.65 -4.93 8.11
CA ASN A 173 5.39 -3.82 7.51
C ASN A 173 4.59 -3.10 6.40
N VAL A 174 3.33 -3.51 6.17
CA VAL A 174 2.47 -2.95 5.15
C VAL A 174 1.48 -2.00 5.81
N PHE A 175 1.47 -0.76 5.36
CA PHE A 175 0.55 0.27 5.84
C PHE A 175 -0.11 0.97 4.66
N PHE A 176 -1.24 1.61 4.94
CA PHE A 176 -2.05 2.30 3.93
C PHE A 176 -2.39 3.69 4.45
N VAL A 177 -2.28 4.70 3.58
CA VAL A 177 -2.54 6.10 3.94
C VAL A 177 -3.46 6.74 2.91
N PRO A 178 -4.72 7.04 3.29
CA PRO A 178 -5.37 6.70 4.57
C PRO A 178 -5.58 5.19 4.79
N PRO A 179 -5.86 4.71 6.02
CA PRO A 179 -5.99 3.27 6.31
C PRO A 179 -7.05 2.53 5.47
N TYR A 180 -8.11 3.23 5.05
CA TYR A 180 -9.16 2.67 4.21
C TYR A 180 -8.71 2.34 2.78
N GLU A 181 -7.55 2.85 2.33
CA GLU A 181 -6.99 2.52 1.01
C GLU A 181 -6.77 1.01 0.85
N ARG A 182 -6.52 0.29 1.95
CA ARG A 182 -6.46 -1.18 1.98
C ARG A 182 -7.68 -1.85 1.35
N TYR A 183 -8.86 -1.26 1.50
CA TYR A 183 -10.09 -1.84 0.95
C TYR A 183 -10.09 -1.88 -0.58
N TRP A 184 -9.35 -0.99 -1.26
CA TRP A 184 -9.24 -1.06 -2.71
C TRP A 184 -8.53 -2.35 -3.15
N TYR A 185 -7.39 -2.63 -2.53
CA TYR A 185 -6.59 -3.84 -2.78
C TYR A 185 -7.42 -5.11 -2.51
N LEU A 186 -8.03 -5.19 -1.33
CA LEU A 186 -8.86 -6.34 -0.93
C LEU A 186 -10.12 -6.48 -1.80
N GLY A 187 -10.68 -5.36 -2.26
CA GLY A 187 -11.86 -5.31 -3.10
C GLY A 187 -11.59 -5.88 -4.50
N LEU A 188 -10.48 -5.45 -5.13
CA LEU A 188 -10.03 -6.03 -6.40
C LEU A 188 -9.70 -7.52 -6.25
N GLY A 189 -9.00 -7.90 -5.19
CA GLY A 189 -8.69 -9.30 -4.89
C GLY A 189 -9.95 -10.15 -4.77
N SER A 190 -10.92 -9.72 -3.96
CA SER A 190 -12.19 -10.44 -3.77
C SER A 190 -13.03 -10.54 -5.05
N LEU A 191 -13.04 -9.49 -5.89
CA LEU A 191 -13.70 -9.54 -7.21
C LEU A 191 -13.04 -10.56 -8.12
N THR A 192 -11.71 -10.63 -8.12
CA THR A 192 -10.95 -11.58 -8.94
C THR A 192 -11.11 -13.01 -8.43
N GLU A 193 -11.05 -13.24 -7.12
CA GLU A 193 -11.41 -14.53 -6.51
C GLU A 193 -12.80 -15.01 -6.95
N ALA A 194 -13.80 -14.12 -6.95
CA ALA A 194 -15.15 -14.45 -7.39
C ALA A 194 -15.20 -14.89 -8.87
N ARG A 195 -14.44 -14.22 -9.74
CA ARG A 195 -14.37 -14.56 -11.17
C ARG A 195 -13.68 -15.91 -11.41
N LEU A 196 -12.65 -16.21 -10.63
CA LEU A 196 -11.88 -17.46 -10.72
C LEU A 196 -12.57 -18.65 -10.02
N ALA A 197 -13.50 -18.38 -9.08
CA ALA A 197 -14.18 -19.41 -8.31
C ALA A 197 -14.97 -20.37 -9.22
N LYS A 198 -14.67 -21.67 -9.08
CA LYS A 198 -15.31 -22.76 -9.82
C LYS A 198 -16.65 -23.17 -9.22
N LYS A 199 -16.78 -23.10 -7.89
CA LYS A 199 -18.04 -23.47 -7.20
C LYS A 199 -18.96 -22.25 -7.09
N PRO A 200 -20.27 -22.39 -7.38
CA PRO A 200 -21.23 -21.30 -7.25
C PRO A 200 -21.27 -20.67 -5.85
N ALA A 201 -21.16 -21.47 -4.78
CA ALA A 201 -21.17 -20.99 -3.40
C ALA A 201 -19.92 -20.14 -3.08
N GLU A 202 -18.73 -20.57 -3.50
CA GLU A 202 -17.48 -19.83 -3.32
C GLU A 202 -17.52 -18.50 -4.09
N ARG A 203 -18.03 -18.53 -5.33
CA ARG A 203 -18.26 -17.34 -6.15
C ARG A 203 -19.20 -16.34 -5.47
N ALA A 204 -20.34 -16.81 -4.97
CA ALA A 204 -21.32 -15.97 -4.29
C ALA A 204 -20.74 -15.36 -2.99
N ALA A 205 -20.00 -16.14 -2.21
CA ALA A 205 -19.32 -15.65 -1.01
C ALA A 205 -18.26 -14.59 -1.33
N ALA A 206 -17.48 -14.78 -2.39
CA ALA A 206 -16.45 -13.82 -2.81
C ALA A 206 -17.06 -12.50 -3.31
N PHE A 207 -18.15 -12.52 -4.10
CA PHE A 207 -18.86 -11.29 -4.47
C PHE A 207 -19.47 -10.57 -3.26
N ALA A 208 -20.03 -11.31 -2.29
CA ALA A 208 -20.55 -10.72 -1.06
C ALA A 208 -19.43 -10.06 -0.22
N ARG A 209 -18.24 -10.68 -0.14
CA ARG A 209 -17.06 -10.05 0.47
C ARG A 209 -16.65 -8.78 -0.26
N ALA A 210 -16.56 -8.84 -1.59
CA ALA A 210 -16.22 -7.67 -2.41
C ALA A 210 -17.20 -6.51 -2.16
N GLU A 211 -18.51 -6.78 -2.16
CA GLU A 211 -19.54 -5.78 -1.85
C GLU A 211 -19.30 -5.14 -0.46
N ALA A 212 -19.07 -5.96 0.56
CA ALA A 212 -18.82 -5.47 1.92
C ALA A 212 -17.54 -4.59 2.00
N ILE A 213 -16.48 -5.00 1.31
CA ILE A 213 -15.20 -4.27 1.26
C ILE A 213 -15.37 -2.93 0.55
N TRP A 214 -16.00 -2.89 -0.62
CA TRP A 214 -16.24 -1.64 -1.34
C TRP A 214 -17.18 -0.71 -0.57
N LYS A 215 -18.14 -1.28 0.18
CA LYS A 215 -19.00 -0.52 1.07
C LYS A 215 -18.21 0.12 2.22
N ALA A 216 -17.23 -0.58 2.79
CA ALA A 216 -16.33 -0.03 3.80
C ALA A 216 -15.48 1.13 3.23
N TYR A 217 -14.89 0.96 2.04
CA TYR A 217 -14.17 2.05 1.37
C TYR A 217 -15.05 3.29 1.22
N VAL A 218 -16.25 3.14 0.63
CA VAL A 218 -17.16 4.27 0.37
C VAL A 218 -17.63 4.95 1.67
N ALA A 219 -17.73 4.21 2.77
CA ALA A 219 -18.13 4.75 4.06
C ALA A 219 -17.03 5.53 4.77
N GLU A 220 -15.77 5.11 4.63
CA GLU A 220 -14.61 5.72 5.30
C GLU A 220 -13.90 6.80 4.48
N ALA A 221 -14.03 6.74 3.15
CA ALA A 221 -13.42 7.69 2.24
C ALA A 221 -13.87 9.13 2.53
N LYS A 222 -12.92 10.06 2.46
CA LYS A 222 -13.23 11.48 2.61
C LYS A 222 -14.10 11.96 1.43
N PRO A 223 -14.95 12.98 1.61
CA PRO A 223 -15.80 13.48 0.53
C PRO A 223 -15.03 13.97 -0.72
N ASP A 224 -13.79 14.43 -0.52
CA ASP A 224 -12.86 14.91 -1.55
C ASP A 224 -11.85 13.85 -2.00
N ASP A 225 -12.00 12.59 -1.56
CA ASP A 225 -11.17 11.49 -2.02
C ASP A 225 -11.28 11.33 -3.55
N ARG A 226 -10.12 11.32 -4.21
CA ARG A 226 -10.01 11.29 -5.67
C ARG A 226 -10.67 10.08 -6.30
N TRP A 227 -10.67 8.95 -5.60
CA TRP A 227 -11.07 7.65 -6.13
C TRP A 227 -12.47 7.22 -5.67
N LEU A 228 -13.11 7.98 -4.77
CA LEU A 228 -14.44 7.70 -4.24
C LEU A 228 -15.51 7.47 -5.32
N ALA A 229 -15.48 8.24 -6.42
CA ALA A 229 -16.43 8.06 -7.51
C ALA A 229 -16.30 6.67 -8.15
N GLN A 230 -15.07 6.22 -8.39
CA GLN A 230 -14.78 4.91 -8.97
C GLN A 230 -15.03 3.77 -7.97
N ALA A 231 -14.72 3.96 -6.68
CA ALA A 231 -15.09 3.00 -5.64
C ALA A 231 -16.60 2.77 -5.55
N LYS A 232 -17.42 3.81 -5.73
CA LYS A 232 -18.89 3.69 -5.81
C LYS A 232 -19.33 2.85 -7.01
N VAL A 233 -18.65 2.96 -8.15
CA VAL A 233 -18.92 2.11 -9.32
C VAL A 233 -18.60 0.65 -8.99
N HIS A 234 -17.45 0.37 -8.38
CA HIS A 234 -17.10 -0.97 -7.92
C HIS A 234 -18.11 -1.54 -6.93
N LEU A 235 -18.58 -0.74 -5.96
CA LEU A 235 -19.64 -1.14 -5.03
C LEU A 235 -20.92 -1.56 -5.75
N VAL A 236 -21.40 -0.75 -6.70
CA VAL A 236 -22.62 -1.05 -7.46
C VAL A 236 -22.47 -2.36 -8.25
N LEU A 237 -21.32 -2.54 -8.91
CA LEU A 237 -21.03 -3.76 -9.69
C LEU A 237 -20.95 -4.99 -8.78
N ALA A 238 -20.24 -4.88 -7.65
CA ALA A 238 -20.12 -5.95 -6.67
C ALA A 238 -21.48 -6.35 -6.08
N ALA A 239 -22.30 -5.37 -5.66
CA ALA A 239 -23.64 -5.63 -5.12
C ALA A 239 -24.57 -6.29 -6.15
N ARG A 240 -24.49 -5.87 -7.41
CA ARG A 240 -25.25 -6.49 -8.50
C ARG A 240 -24.88 -7.97 -8.68
N GLU A 241 -23.57 -8.26 -8.78
CA GLU A 241 -23.11 -9.64 -8.94
C GLU A 241 -23.39 -10.48 -7.69
N ALA A 242 -23.19 -9.94 -6.48
CA ALA A 242 -23.51 -10.62 -5.22
C ALA A 242 -24.98 -11.04 -5.16
N LYS A 243 -25.91 -10.12 -5.47
CA LYS A 243 -27.35 -10.42 -5.54
C LYS A 243 -27.66 -11.51 -6.56
N LYS A 244 -27.08 -11.41 -7.75
CA LYS A 244 -27.28 -12.37 -8.85
C LYS A 244 -26.77 -13.76 -8.47
N THR A 245 -25.55 -13.87 -7.96
CA THR A 245 -24.95 -15.15 -7.63
C THR A 245 -25.61 -15.80 -6.43
N ARG A 246 -26.06 -15.02 -5.44
CA ARG A 246 -26.84 -15.54 -4.30
C ARG A 246 -28.19 -16.09 -4.75
N GLY A 247 -28.89 -15.39 -5.65
CA GLY A 247 -30.18 -15.85 -6.18
C GLY A 247 -30.08 -17.11 -7.07
N ALA A 248 -28.88 -17.46 -7.53
CA ALA A 248 -28.64 -18.67 -8.30
C ALA A 248 -28.25 -19.89 -7.45
N LEU A 249 -28.09 -19.72 -6.12
CA LEU A 249 -27.84 -20.84 -5.23
C LEU A 249 -29.14 -21.62 -4.96
N PRO A 250 -29.07 -22.95 -4.81
CA PRO A 250 -30.23 -23.73 -4.38
C PRO A 250 -30.70 -23.24 -3.01
N ALA A 251 -32.02 -23.28 -2.79
CA ALA A 251 -32.58 -23.02 -1.47
C ALA A 251 -31.94 -24.00 -0.47
N VAL A 252 -31.46 -23.47 0.66
CA VAL A 252 -31.07 -24.33 1.79
C VAL A 252 -32.36 -25.02 2.23
N PRO A 253 -32.44 -26.37 2.22
CA PRO A 253 -33.61 -27.06 2.76
C PRO A 253 -33.79 -26.61 4.21
N GLU A 254 -34.99 -26.17 4.57
CA GLU A 254 -35.33 -25.98 5.99
C GLU A 254 -35.03 -27.30 6.69
N SER A 255 -34.18 -27.27 7.71
CA SER A 255 -33.96 -28.42 8.56
C SER A 255 -35.27 -28.69 9.29
N ASP A 256 -35.97 -29.75 8.91
CA ASP A 256 -37.07 -30.34 9.68
C ASP A 256 -36.50 -30.87 11.00
N ASP A 257 -36.22 -29.97 11.95
CA ASP A 257 -35.80 -30.29 13.31
C ASP A 257 -36.89 -29.80 14.27
N GLU A 258 -38.07 -30.40 14.17
CA GLU A 258 -39.01 -30.54 15.30
C GLU A 258 -39.71 -31.89 15.21
N ALA A 259 -39.07 -32.93 15.74
CA ALA A 259 -39.79 -34.07 16.31
C ALA A 259 -39.76 -33.93 17.84
N PRO A 260 -40.86 -33.53 18.49
CA PRO A 260 -40.92 -33.53 19.95
C PRO A 260 -40.99 -34.99 20.44
N LEU A 261 -40.13 -35.32 21.41
CA LEU A 261 -40.23 -36.54 22.23
C LEU A 261 -41.43 -36.46 23.18
#